data_AF-U1MTB6-F1
#
_entry.id   AF-U1MTB6-F1
#
_cell.length_a   1.000
_cell.length_b   1.000
_cell.length_c   1.000
_cell.angle_alpha   90.00
_cell.angle_beta   90.00
_cell.angle_gamma   90.00
#
_symmetry.space_group_name_H-M   'P 1'
#
loop_
_entity.id
_entity.type
_entity.pdbx_description
1 polymer ?
#
loop_
_entity_poly.entity_id
_entity_poly.type
_entity_poly.pdbx_seq_one_letter_code
_entity_poly.pdbx_strand_id
1 'polypeptide(L)'
;MLILGVMVIAAFFPLIILWTVTTNLRSLLYFIGFALYFLIAHIALPGWVYLDANGRESDAALTWTITAFILPVIGFVCYYMLGQPDAPHRVETNGTDASVKR
;
A
#
# COMPACT_ATOMS: atom_id res chain seq x y z
N MET A 1 8.91 18.18 -11.40
CA MET A 1 7.66 18.17 -10.59
C MET A 1 6.41 17.93 -11.44
N LEU A 2 6.15 18.74 -12.49
CA LEU A 2 4.98 18.59 -13.38
C LEU A 2 4.84 17.18 -13.99
N ILE A 3 5.92 16.65 -14.57
CA ILE A 3 5.92 15.33 -15.24
C ILE A 3 5.56 14.20 -14.26
N LEU A 4 6.11 14.27 -13.05
CA LEU A 4 5.87 13.27 -12.01
C LEU A 4 4.41 13.34 -11.53
N GLY A 5 3.85 14.54 -11.38
CA GLY A 5 2.44 14.75 -11.11
C GLY A 5 1.53 14.18 -12.21
N VAL A 6 1.88 14.39 -13.48
CA VAL A 6 1.13 13.85 -14.64
C VAL A 6 1.19 12.32 -14.68
N MET A 7 2.36 11.72 -14.41
CA MET A 7 2.51 10.26 -14.37
C MET A 7 1.72 9.63 -13.22
N VAL A 8 1.71 10.25 -12.04
CA VAL A 8 0.90 9.81 -10.91
C VAL A 8 -0.58 9.89 -11.26
N ILE A 9 -1.05 11.00 -11.82
CA ILE A 9 -2.47 11.12 -12.24
C ILE A 9 -2.80 10.06 -13.31
N ALA A 10 -1.94 9.86 -14.31
CA ALA A 10 -2.17 8.86 -15.36
C ALA A 10 -2.21 7.42 -14.84
N ALA A 11 -1.45 7.09 -13.79
CA ALA A 11 -1.45 5.76 -13.17
C ALA A 11 -2.69 5.54 -12.28
N PHE A 12 -3.10 6.56 -11.52
CA PHE A 12 -4.19 6.43 -10.56
C PHE A 12 -5.59 6.67 -11.17
N PHE A 13 -5.69 7.43 -12.27
CA PHE A 13 -6.98 7.78 -12.90
C PHE A 13 -7.75 6.57 -13.47
N PRO A 14 -7.14 5.63 -14.21
CA PRO A 14 -7.82 4.41 -14.65
C PRO A 14 -8.23 3.53 -13.46
N LEU A 15 -7.43 3.54 -12.40
CA LEU A 15 -7.69 2.79 -11.17
C LEU A 15 -8.91 3.36 -10.44
N ILE A 16 -9.03 4.68 -10.34
CA ILE A 16 -10.19 5.36 -9.76
C ILE A 16 -11.46 5.09 -10.60
N ILE A 17 -11.36 5.13 -11.93
CA ILE A 17 -12.50 4.89 -12.83
C ILE A 17 -12.98 3.43 -12.74
N LEU A 18 -12.06 2.48 -12.88
CA LEU A 18 -12.40 1.06 -12.78
C LEU A 18 -13.15 0.78 -11.47
N TRP A 19 -12.66 1.39 -10.40
CA TRP A 19 -13.04 1.00 -9.07
C TRP A 19 -14.31 1.69 -8.58
N THR A 20 -14.60 2.92 -9.03
CA THR A 20 -15.91 3.58 -8.82
C THR A 20 -17.04 2.86 -9.56
N VAL A 21 -16.73 2.20 -10.68
CA VAL A 21 -17.72 1.47 -11.48
C VAL A 21 -18.03 0.07 -10.92
N THR A 22 -17.07 -0.58 -10.24
CA THR A 22 -17.17 -2.03 -9.97
C THR A 22 -17.26 -2.42 -8.48
N THR A 23 -17.29 -1.50 -7.52
CA THR A 23 -17.10 -1.88 -6.10
C THR A 23 -18.19 -1.44 -5.10
N ASN A 24 -18.42 -2.31 -4.10
CA ASN A 24 -19.28 -2.05 -2.95
C ASN A 24 -18.57 -1.16 -1.90
N LEU A 25 -19.34 -0.44 -1.07
CA LEU A 25 -18.82 0.51 -0.05
C LEU A 25 -17.71 -0.07 0.85
N ARG A 26 -17.81 -1.35 1.23
CA ARG A 26 -16.75 -2.00 2.03
C ARG A 26 -15.42 -2.04 1.28
N SER A 27 -15.46 -2.42 0.00
CA SER A 27 -14.28 -2.41 -0.84
C SER A 27 -13.75 -0.98 -0.94
N LEU A 28 -14.64 0.02 -1.18
CA LEU A 28 -14.33 1.47 -1.20
C LEU A 28 -13.41 1.92 -0.05
N LEU A 29 -13.76 1.52 1.17
CA LEU A 29 -13.00 1.86 2.37
C LEU A 29 -11.61 1.21 2.41
N TYR A 30 -11.47 -0.05 1.98
CA TYR A 30 -10.17 -0.74 1.97
C TYR A 30 -9.15 -0.06 1.06
N PHE A 31 -9.55 0.34 -0.14
CA PHE A 31 -8.64 1.07 -1.04
C PHE A 31 -8.35 2.47 -0.55
N ILE A 32 -9.32 3.20 0.02
CA ILE A 32 -9.03 4.52 0.58
C ILE A 32 -7.95 4.37 1.65
N GLY A 33 -8.08 3.37 2.52
CA GLY A 33 -7.05 3.02 3.50
C GLY A 33 -5.70 2.69 2.84
N PHE A 34 -5.71 1.84 1.82
CA PHE A 34 -4.50 1.47 1.07
C PHE A 34 -3.85 2.67 0.35
N ALA A 35 -4.64 3.53 -0.29
CA ALA A 35 -4.18 4.70 -1.02
C ALA A 35 -3.59 5.74 -0.06
N LEU A 36 -4.24 6.00 1.08
CA LEU A 36 -3.69 6.87 2.12
C LEU A 36 -2.37 6.31 2.67
N TYR A 37 -2.34 5.01 2.99
CA TYR A 37 -1.11 4.34 3.40
C TYR A 37 -0.01 4.51 2.35
N PHE A 38 -0.32 4.25 1.08
CA PHE A 38 0.66 4.33 -0.01
C PHE A 38 1.22 5.75 -0.16
N LEU A 39 0.35 6.76 -0.21
CA LEU A 39 0.75 8.16 -0.32
C LEU A 39 1.60 8.61 0.85
N ILE A 40 1.23 8.23 2.08
CA ILE A 40 1.98 8.62 3.28
C ILE A 40 3.34 7.91 3.28
N ALA A 41 3.35 6.59 3.12
CA ALA A 41 4.54 5.77 3.28
C ALA A 41 5.57 5.95 2.15
N HIS A 42 5.13 6.21 0.92
CA HIS A 42 6.02 6.26 -0.25
C HIS A 42 6.24 7.68 -0.81
N ILE A 43 5.41 8.65 -0.45
CA ILE A 43 5.54 10.03 -0.95
C ILE A 43 5.79 11.00 0.20
N ALA A 44 4.86 11.10 1.15
CA ALA A 44 4.95 12.12 2.20
C ALA A 44 6.16 11.91 3.11
N LEU A 45 6.35 10.69 3.63
CA LEU A 45 7.45 10.39 4.53
C LEU A 45 8.83 10.45 3.84
N PRO A 46 9.07 9.79 2.68
CA PRO A 46 10.37 9.90 2.01
C PRO A 46 10.67 11.33 1.56
N GLY A 47 9.66 12.06 1.07
CA GLY A 47 9.79 13.47 0.71
C GLY A 47 10.15 14.35 1.91
N TRP A 48 9.50 14.14 3.05
CA TRP A 48 9.85 14.84 4.29
C TRP A 48 11.28 14.53 4.75
N VAL A 49 11.66 13.25 4.77
CA VAL A 49 13.02 12.81 5.15
C VAL A 49 14.08 13.44 4.26
N TYR A 50 13.81 13.55 2.94
CA TYR A 50 14.71 14.25 2.03
C TYR A 50 14.89 15.72 2.43
N LEU A 51 13.78 16.43 2.66
CA LEU A 51 13.82 17.86 2.99
C LEU A 51 14.52 18.12 4.33
N ASP A 52 14.26 17.29 5.35
CA ASP A 52 14.92 17.39 6.65
C ASP A 52 16.43 17.08 6.55
N ALA A 53 16.81 16.00 5.88
CA ALA A 53 18.22 15.63 5.74
C ALA A 53 19.01 16.63 4.90
N ASN A 54 18.41 17.13 3.81
CA ASN A 54 19.02 18.15 2.96
C ASN A 54 19.10 19.51 3.67
N GLY A 55 18.07 19.88 4.46
CA GLY A 55 18.10 21.10 5.27
C GLY A 55 19.14 21.06 6.40
N ARG A 56 19.60 19.88 6.80
CA ARG A 56 20.71 19.66 7.73
C ARG A 56 22.06 19.45 7.06
N GLU A 57 22.16 19.71 5.75
CA GLU A 57 23.38 19.54 4.95
C GLU A 57 23.98 18.13 5.04
N SER A 58 23.12 17.10 5.13
CA SER A 58 23.59 15.71 5.17
C SER A 58 24.07 15.25 3.80
N ASP A 59 25.32 14.79 3.71
CA ASP A 59 25.89 14.12 2.52
C ASP A 59 25.13 12.83 2.12
N ALA A 60 24.29 12.31 3.03
CA ALA A 60 23.54 11.07 2.84
C ALA A 60 22.02 11.30 2.69
N ALA A 61 21.56 12.52 2.38
CA ALA A 61 20.13 12.83 2.28
C ALA A 61 19.36 11.84 1.37
N LEU A 62 19.93 11.51 0.22
CA LEU A 62 19.34 10.55 -0.72
C LEU A 62 19.29 9.13 -0.15
N THR A 63 20.32 8.69 0.57
CA THR A 63 20.35 7.39 1.24
C THR A 63 19.25 7.28 2.30
N TRP A 64 19.02 8.34 3.08
CA TRP A 64 17.95 8.38 4.07
C TRP A 64 16.57 8.33 3.42
N THR A 65 16.37 9.05 2.30
CA THR A 65 15.13 8.99 1.52
C THR A 65 14.85 7.60 0.97
N ILE A 66 15.84 6.94 0.38
CA ILE A 66 15.71 5.57 -0.13
C ILE A 66 15.37 4.62 1.01
N THR A 67 16.05 4.76 2.14
CA THR A 67 15.78 3.93 3.33
C THR A 67 14.33 4.10 3.80
N ALA A 68 13.85 5.34 3.89
CA ALA A 68 12.47 5.63 4.27
C ALA A 68 11.44 5.08 3.26
N PHE A 69 11.77 5.09 1.97
CA PHE A 69 10.93 4.54 0.91
C PHE A 69 10.85 3.01 0.93
N ILE A 70 11.94 2.32 1.27
CA ILE A 70 12.01 0.84 1.28
C ILE A 70 11.47 0.25 2.58
N LEU A 71 11.53 0.98 3.70
CA LEU A 71 11.06 0.54 5.02
C LEU A 71 9.67 -0.15 5.02
N PRO A 72 8.65 0.35 4.28
CA PRO A 72 7.34 -0.30 4.21
C PRO A 72 7.38 -1.73 3.64
N VAL A 73 8.36 -2.05 2.79
CA VAL A 73 8.56 -3.40 2.20
C VAL A 73 9.21 -4.36 3.18
N ILE A 74 9.92 -3.87 4.20
CA ILE A 74 10.61 -4.72 5.18
C ILE A 74 9.63 -5.61 5.94
N GLY A 75 8.44 -5.10 6.29
CA GLY A 75 7.41 -5.90 6.96
C GLY A 75 6.97 -7.12 6.13
N PHE A 76 6.85 -6.96 4.81
CA PHE A 76 6.57 -8.06 3.89
C PHE A 76 7.70 -9.09 3.89
N VAL A 77 8.96 -8.65 3.81
CA VAL A 77 10.12 -9.56 3.86
C VAL A 77 10.17 -10.31 5.19
N CYS A 78 9.97 -9.62 6.32
CA CYS A 78 9.94 -10.22 7.65
C CYS A 78 8.86 -11.29 7.78
N TYR A 79 7.66 -11.10 7.21
CA TYR A 79 6.61 -12.11 7.25
C TYR A 79 7.05 -13.44 6.63
N TYR A 80 7.71 -13.40 5.47
CA TYR A 80 8.21 -14.61 4.83
C TYR A 80 9.43 -15.20 5.53
N MET A 81 10.31 -14.37 6.08
CA MET A 81 11.52 -14.84 6.76
C MET A 81 11.24 -15.42 8.15
N LEU A 82 10.28 -14.87 8.90
CA LEU A 82 9.92 -15.34 10.24
C LEU A 82 9.00 -16.57 10.24
N GLY A 83 8.54 -17.00 9.08
CA GLY A 83 7.67 -18.16 8.91
C GLY A 83 6.20 -17.76 8.78
N GLN A 84 5.64 -18.04 7.61
CA GLN A 84 4.21 -18.00 7.39
C GLN A 84 3.55 -19.11 8.25
N PRO A 85 2.43 -18.85 8.94
CA PRO A 85 1.73 -19.89 9.67
C PRO A 85 1.36 -21.07 8.75
N ASP A 86 1.65 -22.30 9.18
CA ASP A 86 1.31 -23.55 8.45
C ASP A 86 -0.20 -23.84 8.36
N ALA A 87 -1.03 -22.95 8.93
CA ALA A 87 -2.46 -23.11 8.93
C ALA A 87 -3.03 -22.96 7.50
N PRO A 88 -3.91 -23.88 7.05
CA PRO A 88 -4.59 -23.71 5.78
C PRO A 88 -5.38 -22.40 5.76
N HIS A 89 -5.36 -21.71 4.62
CA HIS A 89 -6.16 -20.50 4.42
C HIS A 89 -7.66 -20.87 4.48
N ARG A 90 -8.32 -20.55 5.60
CA ARG A 90 -9.76 -20.77 5.76
C ARG A 90 -10.51 -19.66 5.05
N VAL A 91 -11.12 -20.00 3.92
CA VAL A 91 -12.17 -19.17 3.31
C VAL A 91 -13.47 -19.57 3.98
N GLU A 92 -14.01 -18.73 4.87
CA GLU A 92 -15.34 -19.01 5.44
C GLU A 92 -16.40 -18.84 4.36
N THR A 93 -16.83 -19.96 3.78
CA THR A 93 -17.98 -20.01 2.88
C THR A 93 -19.25 -19.88 3.71
N ASN A 94 -19.68 -18.64 3.95
CA ASN A 94 -20.95 -18.39 4.61
C ASN A 94 -22.10 -18.86 3.69
N GLY A 95 -22.63 -20.06 3.93
CA GLY A 95 -24.01 -20.39 3.58
C GLY A 95 -24.32 -21.51 2.56
N THR A 96 -23.68 -22.69 2.58
CA THR A 96 -24.23 -23.83 1.79
C THR A 96 -24.13 -25.23 2.41
N ASP A 97 -23.94 -25.37 3.72
CA ASP A 97 -23.84 -26.71 4.35
C ASP A 97 -25.13 -27.16 5.06
N ALA A 98 -26.20 -26.35 5.04
CA ALA A 98 -27.44 -26.62 5.77
C ALA A 98 -28.58 -27.23 4.92
N SER A 99 -28.39 -27.51 3.62
CA SER A 99 -29.48 -28.04 2.76
C SER A 99 -29.35 -29.51 2.36
N VAL A 100 -28.24 -30.20 2.66
CA VAL A 100 -28.11 -31.64 2.37
C VAL A 100 -28.58 -32.49 3.54
N LYS A 101 -29.81 -32.26 3.99
CA LYS A 101 -30.61 -33.21 4.78
C LYS A 101 -32.10 -32.91 4.57
N ARG A 102 -32.63 -33.37 3.45
CA ARG A 102 -34.01 -33.87 3.35
C ARG A 102 -34.17 -34.74 2.12
#